data_AF-A0A534RJZ8-F1
#
_entry.id   AF-A0A534RJZ8-F1
#
_cell.length_a   1.000
_cell.length_b   1.000
_cell.length_c   1.000
_cell.angle_alpha   90.00
_cell.angle_beta   90.00
_cell.angle_gamma   90.00
#
_symmetry.space_group_name_H-M   'P 1'
#
loop_
_entity.id
_entity.type
_entity.pdbx_description
1 polymer ?
#
loop_
_entity_poly.entity_id
_entity_poly.type
_entity_poly.pdbx_seq_one_letter_code
_entity_poly.pdbx_strand_id
1 'polypeptide(L)'
;MANSQPLAARPEEAIGMAEKALRLNPRHPFFSLTVLGRAYSLTGRYEEAIATLKKSLNANLHYLPPYIILAAIYSELGREEEARAEAAKILRLNPNFSLEVHKQRSPLKDPVALGRQLAALRKAGLK
;
A
#
# COMPACT_ATOMS: atom_id res chain seq x y z
N MET A 1 20.75 -23.74 11.04
CA MET A 1 21.32 -22.38 11.00
C MET A 1 20.31 -21.49 10.31
N ALA A 2 19.63 -20.62 11.07
CA ALA A 2 18.62 -19.73 10.53
C ALA A 2 19.31 -18.54 9.84
N ASN A 3 19.38 -18.57 8.51
CA ASN A 3 19.84 -17.41 7.75
C ASN A 3 18.81 -16.29 7.87
N SER A 4 19.13 -15.32 8.72
CA SER A 4 18.52 -14.00 8.79
C SER A 4 18.62 -13.31 7.42
N GLN A 5 17.59 -13.45 6.60
CA GLN A 5 17.45 -12.56 5.44
C GLN A 5 17.29 -11.13 5.97
N PRO A 6 18.06 -10.15 5.48
CA PRO A 6 17.85 -8.77 5.89
C PRO A 6 16.42 -8.39 5.51
N LEU A 7 15.62 -7.93 6.48
CA LEU A 7 14.28 -7.41 6.18
C LEU A 7 14.32 -6.29 5.11
N ALA A 8 15.47 -5.63 4.97
CA ALA A 8 15.80 -4.60 3.99
C ALA A 8 16.23 -5.12 2.59
N ALA A 9 16.11 -6.41 2.29
CA ALA A 9 16.38 -6.93 0.92
C ALA A 9 15.10 -7.02 0.08
N ARG A 10 13.96 -7.30 0.71
CA ARG A 10 12.71 -7.61 -0.01
C ARG A 10 12.02 -6.37 -0.63
N PRO A 11 11.96 -5.20 0.04
CA PRO A 11 11.34 -4.02 -0.56
C PRO A 11 12.12 -3.46 -1.75
N GLU A 12 13.44 -3.43 -1.66
CA GLU A 12 14.37 -2.91 -2.67
C GLU A 12 14.38 -3.81 -3.91
N GLU A 13 14.38 -5.13 -3.73
CA GLU A 13 14.16 -6.08 -4.82
C GLU A 13 12.78 -5.89 -5.47
N ALA A 14 11.73 -5.65 -4.67
CA ALA A 14 10.38 -5.41 -5.17
C ALA A 14 10.29 -4.12 -6.03
N ILE A 15 11.05 -3.08 -5.69
CA ILE A 15 11.18 -1.86 -6.51
C ILE A 15 11.75 -2.23 -7.88
N GLY A 16 12.91 -2.90 -7.92
CA GLY A 16 13.56 -3.27 -9.19
C GLY A 16 12.71 -4.21 -10.06
N MET A 17 12.01 -5.15 -9.44
CA MET A 17 11.08 -6.05 -10.15
C MET A 17 9.86 -5.32 -10.69
N ALA A 18 9.25 -4.41 -9.91
CA ALA A 18 8.08 -3.66 -10.36
C ALA A 18 8.42 -2.67 -11.49
N GLU A 19 9.58 -2.00 -11.42
CA GLU A 19 10.08 -1.15 -12.50
C GLU A 19 10.32 -1.96 -13.78
N LYS A 20 10.93 -3.15 -13.67
CA LYS A 20 11.11 -4.05 -14.80
C LYS A 20 9.77 -4.52 -15.37
N ALA A 21 8.82 -4.88 -14.52
CA ALA A 21 7.48 -5.29 -14.95
C ALA A 21 6.74 -4.18 -15.71
N LEU A 22 6.86 -2.93 -15.25
CA LEU A 22 6.30 -1.76 -15.95
C LEU A 22 6.91 -1.57 -17.34
N ARG A 23 8.20 -1.85 -17.51
CA ARG A 23 8.87 -1.79 -18.83
C ARG A 23 8.46 -2.93 -19.76
N LEU A 24 8.26 -4.14 -19.22
CA LEU A 24 8.06 -5.35 -20.03
C LEU A 24 6.59 -5.62 -20.39
N ASN A 25 5.63 -5.20 -19.57
CA ASN A 25 4.21 -5.42 -19.85
C ASN A 25 3.36 -4.21 -19.43
N PRO A 26 3.06 -3.28 -20.35
CA PRO A 26 2.30 -2.07 -20.04
C PRO A 26 0.78 -2.29 -19.98
N ARG A 27 0.25 -3.51 -20.16
CA ARG A 27 -1.20 -3.73 -20.31
C ARG A 27 -2.01 -3.47 -19.03
N HIS A 28 -1.41 -3.66 -17.86
CA HIS A 28 -2.08 -3.44 -16.56
C HIS A 28 -1.16 -2.72 -15.58
N PRO A 29 -0.85 -1.43 -15.83
CA PRO A 29 0.17 -0.71 -15.08
C PRO A 29 -0.24 -0.52 -13.62
N PHE A 30 -1.54 -0.46 -13.30
CA PHE A 30 -2.06 -0.26 -11.94
C PHE A 30 -1.52 -1.31 -10.95
N PHE A 31 -1.41 -2.58 -11.34
CA PHE A 31 -0.94 -3.64 -10.44
C PHE A 31 0.54 -3.41 -10.08
N SER A 32 1.40 -3.27 -11.09
CA SER A 32 2.84 -3.04 -10.89
C SER A 32 3.12 -1.71 -10.18
N LEU A 33 2.38 -0.64 -10.50
CA LEU A 33 2.46 0.65 -9.79
C LEU A 33 2.07 0.50 -8.31
N THR A 34 1.07 -0.34 -8.00
CA THR A 34 0.67 -0.59 -6.61
C THR A 34 1.74 -1.35 -5.83
N VAL A 35 2.36 -2.35 -6.46
CA VAL A 35 3.48 -3.09 -5.86
C VAL A 35 4.66 -2.15 -5.60
N LEU A 36 5.01 -1.31 -6.59
CA LEU A 36 6.06 -0.31 -6.46
C LEU A 36 5.78 0.70 -5.35
N GLY A 37 4.56 1.27 -5.32
CA GLY A 37 4.15 2.21 -4.28
C GLY A 37 4.16 1.60 -2.87
N ARG A 38 3.76 0.32 -2.74
CA ARG A 38 3.88 -0.41 -1.47
C ARG A 38 5.34 -0.58 -1.05
N ALA A 39 6.22 -0.93 -1.98
CA ALA A 39 7.64 -1.10 -1.69
C ALA A 39 8.29 0.22 -1.23
N TYR A 40 7.96 1.34 -1.87
CA TYR A 40 8.37 2.67 -1.39
C TYR A 40 7.82 2.99 0.01
N SER A 41 6.57 2.65 0.30
CA SER A 41 5.99 2.85 1.64
C SER A 41 6.70 2.03 2.73
N LEU A 42 7.08 0.79 2.43
CA LEU A 42 7.80 -0.07 3.37
C LEU A 42 9.25 0.40 3.62
N THR A 43 9.85 1.11 2.67
CA THR A 43 11.19 1.71 2.77
C THR A 43 11.18 3.15 3.30
N GLY A 44 10.01 3.68 3.69
CA GLY A 44 9.87 5.04 4.22
C GLY A 44 9.90 6.15 3.15
N ARG A 45 9.94 5.79 1.87
CA ARG A 45 9.90 6.70 0.72
C ARG A 45 8.46 7.12 0.42
N TYR A 46 7.85 7.84 1.36
CA TYR A 46 6.40 8.08 1.37
C TYR A 46 5.93 8.96 0.20
N GLU A 47 6.69 9.97 -0.18
CA GLU A 47 6.36 10.86 -1.30
C GLU A 47 6.36 10.12 -2.64
N GLU A 48 7.38 9.29 -2.90
CA GLU A 48 7.41 8.44 -4.10
C GLU A 48 6.28 7.40 -4.08
N ALA A 49 5.98 6.84 -2.91
CA ALA A 49 4.84 5.94 -2.74
C ALA A 49 3.52 6.63 -3.13
N ILE A 50 3.25 7.82 -2.58
CA ILE A 50 2.04 8.59 -2.88
C ILE A 50 1.93 8.89 -4.37
N ALA A 51 2.99 9.41 -4.99
CA ALA A 51 3.00 9.74 -6.41
C ALA A 51 2.72 8.50 -7.28
N THR A 52 3.33 7.37 -6.94
CA THR A 52 3.19 6.10 -7.67
C THR A 52 1.78 5.51 -7.51
N LEU A 53 1.21 5.55 -6.30
CA LEU A 53 -0.14 5.05 -6.03
C LEU A 53 -1.22 5.91 -6.70
N LYS A 54 -1.01 7.23 -6.79
CA LYS A 54 -1.88 8.11 -7.59
C LYS A 54 -1.85 7.74 -9.08
N LYS A 55 -0.68 7.42 -9.64
CA LYS A 55 -0.58 6.88 -11.02
C LYS A 55 -1.33 5.55 -11.17
N SER A 56 -1.25 4.67 -10.17
CA SER A 56 -2.02 3.41 -10.15
C SER A 56 -3.52 3.67 -10.23
N LEU A 57 -4.02 4.62 -9.43
CA LEU A 57 -5.43 5.02 -9.43
C LEU A 57 -5.86 5.68 -10.74
N ASN A 58 -5.01 6.48 -11.37
CA ASN A 58 -5.30 7.02 -12.70
C ASN A 58 -5.46 5.93 -13.77
N ALA A 59 -4.78 4.79 -13.60
CA ALA A 59 -4.94 3.63 -14.48
C ALA A 59 -6.16 2.77 -14.12
N ASN A 60 -6.57 2.71 -12.85
CA ASN A 60 -7.79 2.04 -12.41
C ASN A 60 -8.33 2.61 -11.08
N LEU A 61 -9.38 3.43 -11.16
CA LEU A 61 -10.02 4.08 -10.01
C LEU A 61 -10.84 3.12 -9.13
N HIS A 62 -11.15 1.92 -9.61
CA HIS A 62 -11.88 0.90 -8.84
C HIS A 62 -10.96 -0.11 -8.17
N TYR A 63 -9.63 0.05 -8.32
CA TYR A 63 -8.67 -0.82 -7.65
C TYR A 63 -8.49 -0.39 -6.19
N LEU A 64 -8.94 -1.23 -5.26
CA LEU A 64 -8.96 -0.92 -3.82
C LEU A 64 -7.58 -0.76 -3.16
N PRO A 65 -6.55 -1.59 -3.46
CA PRO A 65 -5.31 -1.59 -2.68
C PRO A 65 -4.54 -0.26 -2.60
N PRO A 66 -4.44 0.58 -3.67
CA PRO A 66 -3.81 1.89 -3.56
C PRO A 66 -4.44 2.80 -2.52
N TYR A 67 -5.77 2.81 -2.40
CA TYR A 67 -6.47 3.59 -1.39
C TYR A 67 -6.08 3.18 0.03
N ILE A 68 -5.97 1.86 0.27
CA ILE A 68 -5.54 1.31 1.57
C ILE A 68 -4.11 1.77 1.90
N ILE A 69 -3.19 1.68 0.94
CA ILE A 69 -1.80 2.09 1.16
C ILE A 69 -1.71 3.60 1.38
N LEU A 70 -2.42 4.41 0.58
CA LEU A 70 -2.45 5.87 0.75
C LEU A 70 -3.02 6.29 2.10
N ALA A 71 -4.13 5.69 2.55
CA ALA A 71 -4.70 5.97 3.87
C ALA A 71 -3.71 5.69 5.01
N ALA A 72 -2.95 4.60 4.90
CA ALA A 72 -1.91 4.26 5.87
C ALA A 72 -0.75 5.27 5.83
N ILE A 73 -0.24 5.61 4.64
CA ILE A 73 0.86 6.59 4.48
C ILE A 73 0.44 7.95 5.03
N TYR A 74 -0.73 8.47 4.66
CA TYR A 74 -1.19 9.78 5.14
C TYR A 74 -1.36 9.80 6.66
N SER A 75 -1.85 8.70 7.26
CA SER A 75 -1.93 8.58 8.72
C SER A 75 -0.55 8.55 9.39
N GLU A 76 0.45 7.91 8.78
CA GLU A 76 1.84 7.89 9.26
C GLU A 76 2.51 9.27 9.15
N LEU A 77 2.15 10.07 8.13
CA LEU A 77 2.61 11.44 7.94
C LEU A 77 1.85 12.49 8.78
N GLY A 78 0.87 12.08 9.59
CA GLY A 78 0.02 13.02 10.35
C GLY A 78 -0.96 13.84 9.50
N ARG A 79 -1.18 13.42 8.25
CA ARG A 79 -2.09 14.04 7.28
C ARG A 79 -3.50 13.46 7.42
N GLU A 80 -4.16 13.80 8.53
CA GLU A 80 -5.40 13.15 8.96
C GLU A 80 -6.56 13.31 7.96
N GLU A 81 -6.75 14.50 7.40
CA GLU A 81 -7.85 14.76 6.47
C GLU A 81 -7.70 13.95 5.17
N GLU A 82 -6.48 13.88 4.61
CA GLU A 82 -6.21 13.03 3.46
C GLU A 82 -6.39 11.54 3.80
N ALA A 83 -5.96 11.10 4.98
CA ALA A 83 -6.16 9.72 5.41
C ALA A 83 -7.64 9.35 5.49
N ARG A 84 -8.47 10.20 6.12
CA ARG A 84 -9.93 10.01 6.21
C ARG A 84 -10.59 10.05 4.83
N ALA A 85 -10.13 10.92 3.94
CA ALA A 85 -10.64 10.99 2.58
C ALA A 85 -10.38 9.69 1.80
N GLU A 86 -9.20 9.09 1.94
CA GLU A 86 -8.92 7.79 1.32
C GLU A 86 -9.69 6.64 2.00
N ALA A 87 -9.86 6.67 3.32
CA ALA A 87 -10.72 5.73 4.05
C ALA A 87 -12.19 5.78 3.58
N ALA A 88 -12.73 6.97 3.35
CA ALA A 88 -14.08 7.12 2.80
C ALA A 88 -14.22 6.49 1.41
N LYS A 89 -13.18 6.60 0.56
CA LYS A 89 -13.18 5.93 -0.76
C LYS A 89 -13.12 4.41 -0.65
N ILE A 90 -12.37 3.87 0.33
CA ILE A 90 -12.33 2.43 0.62
C ILE A 90 -13.74 1.93 0.95
N LEU A 91 -14.45 2.62 1.86
CA LEU A 91 -15.82 2.26 2.25
C LEU A 91 -16.82 2.44 1.11
N ARG A 92 -16.63 3.43 0.24
CA ARG A 92 -17.47 3.60 -0.95
C ARG A 92 -17.31 2.44 -1.95
N LEU A 93 -16.08 1.94 -2.15
CA LEU A 93 -15.80 0.82 -3.05
C LEU A 93 -16.10 -0.55 -2.43
N ASN A 94 -15.95 -0.66 -1.11
CA ASN A 94 -16.26 -1.86 -0.35
C ASN A 94 -16.93 -1.46 0.99
N PRO A 95 -18.27 -1.34 1.01
CA PRO A 95 -19.01 -0.95 2.22
C PRO A 95 -18.80 -1.87 3.43
N ASN A 96 -18.43 -3.12 3.18
CA ASN A 96 -18.18 -4.13 4.20
C ASN A 96 -16.67 -4.29 4.48
N PHE A 97 -15.86 -3.28 4.18
CA PHE A 97 -14.44 -3.32 4.49
C PHE A 97 -14.24 -3.49 6.00
N SER A 98 -13.42 -4.47 6.36
CA SER A 98 -13.07 -4.81 7.74
C SER A 98 -11.56 -4.93 7.86
N LEU A 99 -10.98 -4.35 8.92
CA LEU A 99 -9.56 -4.52 9.22
C LEU A 99 -9.19 -5.97 9.50
N GLU A 100 -10.11 -6.76 10.06
CA GLU A 100 -9.89 -8.19 10.32
C GLU A 100 -9.78 -8.97 9.00
N VAL A 101 -10.75 -8.80 8.10
CA VAL A 101 -10.73 -9.45 6.79
C VAL A 101 -9.54 -8.97 5.97
N HIS A 102 -9.20 -7.67 6.05
CA HIS A 102 -8.01 -7.12 5.41
C HIS A 102 -6.73 -7.76 5.94
N LYS A 103 -6.60 -7.92 7.27
CA LYS A 103 -5.46 -8.58 7.92
C LYS A 103 -5.28 -10.01 7.39
N GLN A 104 -6.36 -10.79 7.31
CA GLN A 104 -6.33 -12.18 6.84
C GLN A 104 -5.91 -12.30 5.36
N ARG A 105 -6.26 -11.32 4.53
CA ARG A 105 -5.97 -11.30 3.09
C ARG A 105 -4.72 -10.49 2.72
N SER A 106 -4.04 -9.92 3.71
CA SER A 106 -2.93 -9.01 3.45
C SER A 106 -1.75 -9.76 2.83
N PRO A 107 -1.11 -9.21 1.78
CA PRO A 107 0.13 -9.77 1.25
C PRO A 107 1.34 -9.49 2.16
N LEU A 108 1.20 -8.67 3.20
CA LEU A 108 2.27 -8.38 4.15
C LEU A 108 2.55 -9.59 5.03
N LYS A 109 3.73 -10.19 4.87
CA LYS A 109 4.21 -11.31 5.70
C LYS A 109 4.90 -10.84 6.98
N ASP A 110 5.38 -9.60 7.02
CA ASP A 110 6.02 -9.04 8.21
C ASP A 110 4.94 -8.56 9.21
N PRO A 111 4.87 -9.16 10.41
CA PRO A 111 3.88 -8.79 11.41
C PRO A 111 4.05 -7.35 11.92
N VAL A 112 5.26 -6.80 11.91
CA VAL A 112 5.51 -5.42 12.36
C VAL A 112 4.93 -4.44 11.35
N ALA A 113 5.27 -4.57 10.07
CA ALA A 113 4.70 -3.76 9.01
C ALA A 113 3.16 -3.88 8.95
N LEU A 114 2.62 -5.10 9.11
CA LEU A 114 1.17 -5.32 9.13
C LEU A 114 0.50 -4.63 10.33
N GLY A 115 1.08 -4.75 11.52
CA GLY A 115 0.59 -4.08 12.73
C GLY A 115 0.57 -2.56 12.57
N ARG A 116 1.65 -1.99 12.00
CA ARG A 116 1.76 -0.56 11.69
C ARG A 116 0.67 -0.11 10.72
N GLN A 117 0.49 -0.84 9.62
CA GLN A 117 -0.54 -0.53 8.63
C GLN A 117 -1.94 -0.58 9.23
N LEU A 118 -2.27 -1.61 10.04
CA LEU A 118 -3.58 -1.72 10.68
C LEU A 118 -3.84 -0.59 11.69
N ALA A 119 -2.82 -0.19 12.46
CA ALA A 119 -2.92 0.95 13.36
C ALA A 119 -3.15 2.27 12.61
N ALA A 120 -2.44 2.47 11.49
CA ALA A 120 -2.61 3.62 10.62
C ALA A 120 -4.02 3.67 10.02
N LEU A 121 -4.53 2.55 9.50
CA LEU A 121 -5.90 2.46 8.96
C LEU A 121 -6.97 2.72 10.02
N ARG A 122 -6.74 2.28 11.27
CA ARG A 122 -7.63 2.59 12.40
C ARG A 122 -7.65 4.10 12.70
N LYS A 123 -6.49 4.78 12.66
CA LYS A 123 -6.42 6.24 12.79
C LYS A 123 -7.16 6.96 11.65
N ALA A 124 -7.17 6.39 10.45
CA ALA A 124 -7.94 6.88 9.31
C ALA A 124 -9.46 6.66 9.44
N GLY A 125 -9.93 5.99 10.50
CA GLY A 125 -11.36 5.77 10.79
C GLY A 125 -11.93 4.42 10.34
N LEU A 126 -11.09 3.49 9.87
CA LEU A 126 -11.52 2.14 9.48
C LEU A 126 -11.60 1.21 10.69
N LYS A 127 -12.48 0.21 10.62
CA LYS A 127 -12.76 -0.73 11.72
C LYS A 127 -12.52 -2.17 11.31
#